data_AF-A0A143YES0-F1
#
_entry.id   AF-A0A143YES0-F1
#
_cell.length_a   1.000
_cell.length_b   1.000
_cell.length_c   1.000
_cell.angle_alpha   90.00
_cell.angle_beta   90.00
_cell.angle_gamma   90.00
#
_symmetry.space_group_name_H-M   'P 1'
#
loop_
_entity.id
_entity.type
_entity.pdbx_description
1 polymer ?
#
loop_
_entity_poly.entity_id
_entity_poly.type
_entity_poly.pdbx_seq_one_letter_code
_entity_poly.pdbx_strand_id
1 'polypeptide(L)'
;MTPSEKTEKKRLIGEVLEVGSSRLKDNEVEFLYQFVTQYDRFIGITETIRRCHDSWSSDGKFTRWEYYTYSLGRNDVGICVEESYHDDEGKSGEYPKVIIYKARDVINWFRDYKRQKSFDSVRDICNLI
;
A
#
# COMPACT_ATOMS: atom_id res chain seq x y z
N MET A 1 20.97 -12.97 5.73
CA MET A 1 19.91 -13.97 5.95
C MET A 1 20.40 -15.27 5.33
N THR A 2 20.31 -16.40 6.04
CA THR A 2 20.67 -17.70 5.47
C THR A 2 19.58 -18.17 4.47
N PRO A 3 19.91 -19.07 3.51
CA PRO A 3 18.90 -19.60 2.58
C PRO A 3 17.71 -20.29 3.25
N SER A 4 17.95 -20.97 4.37
CA SER A 4 16.91 -21.65 5.15
C SER A 4 15.98 -20.63 5.83
N GLU A 5 16.54 -19.63 6.51
CA GLU A 5 15.77 -18.53 7.12
C GLU A 5 14.91 -17.80 6.07
N LYS A 6 15.49 -17.53 4.90
CA LYS A 6 14.79 -16.84 3.81
C LYS A 6 13.60 -17.64 3.28
N THR A 7 13.77 -18.95 3.15
CA THR A 7 12.71 -19.86 2.71
C THR A 7 11.57 -19.88 3.71
N GLU A 8 11.88 -19.98 5.00
CA GLU A 8 10.86 -20.01 6.05
C GLU A 8 10.10 -18.69 6.16
N LYS A 9 10.80 -17.55 6.11
CA LYS A 9 10.14 -16.23 6.09
C LYS A 9 9.20 -16.08 4.89
N LYS A 10 9.63 -16.51 3.70
CA LYS A 10 8.77 -16.49 2.51
C LYS A 10 7.56 -17.39 2.64
N ARG A 11 7.69 -18.55 3.29
CA ARG A 11 6.57 -19.46 3.56
C ARG A 11 5.50 -18.75 4.41
N LEU A 12 5.90 -18.13 5.51
CA LEU A 12 5.01 -17.39 6.40
C LEU A 12 4.37 -16.17 5.73
N ILE A 13 5.13 -15.41 4.94
CA ILE A 13 4.57 -14.29 4.14
C ILE A 13 3.50 -14.82 3.18
N GLY A 14 3.75 -15.97 2.54
CA GLY A 14 2.84 -16.61 1.59
C GLY A 14 1.53 -17.14 2.17
N GLU A 15 1.41 -17.24 3.51
CA GLU A 15 0.15 -17.63 4.16
C GLU A 15 -0.92 -16.53 4.09
N VAL A 16 -0.51 -15.28 3.91
CA VAL A 16 -1.43 -14.11 3.92
C VAL A 16 -1.24 -13.14 2.76
N LEU A 17 -0.06 -13.09 2.14
CA LEU A 17 0.21 -12.27 0.96
C LEU A 17 0.52 -13.15 -0.24
N GLU A 18 0.16 -12.66 -1.43
CA GLU A 18 0.51 -13.34 -2.67
C GLU A 18 1.99 -13.07 -2.99
N VAL A 19 2.83 -14.05 -2.67
CA VAL A 19 4.25 -14.09 -3.05
C VAL A 19 4.34 -14.74 -4.43
N GLY A 20 4.08 -13.95 -5.48
CA GLY A 20 4.27 -14.39 -6.87
C GLY A 20 5.72 -14.82 -7.16
N SER A 21 6.02 -15.21 -8.40
CA SER A 21 7.34 -15.70 -8.83
C SER A 21 8.49 -14.66 -8.78
N SER A 22 8.21 -13.45 -8.29
CA SER A 22 9.17 -12.35 -8.25
C SER A 22 10.33 -12.62 -7.27
N ARG A 23 11.55 -12.26 -7.68
CA ARG A 23 12.74 -12.39 -6.84
C ARG A 23 12.76 -11.30 -5.77
N LEU A 24 12.44 -11.66 -4.53
CA LEU A 24 12.57 -10.77 -3.37
C LEU A 24 14.02 -10.71 -2.85
N LYS A 25 14.50 -9.48 -2.58
CA LYS A 25 15.77 -9.22 -1.87
C LYS A 25 15.64 -9.58 -0.39
N ASP A 26 16.76 -9.76 0.31
CA ASP A 26 16.76 -10.16 1.72
C ASP A 26 16.05 -9.13 2.62
N ASN A 27 16.30 -7.85 2.38
CA ASN A 27 15.66 -6.76 3.12
C ASN A 27 14.17 -6.64 2.81
N GLU A 28 13.76 -6.91 1.57
CA GLU A 28 12.34 -6.99 1.17
C GLU A 28 11.63 -8.16 1.87
N VAL A 29 12.29 -9.32 1.99
CA VAL A 29 11.77 -10.45 2.76
C VAL A 29 11.68 -10.10 4.24
N GLU A 30 12.69 -9.44 4.80
CA GLU A 30 12.65 -9.00 6.20
C GLU A 30 11.50 -8.03 6.45
N PHE A 31 11.36 -7.01 5.60
CA PHE A 31 10.28 -6.05 5.68
C PHE A 31 8.91 -6.73 5.66
N LEU A 32 8.65 -7.59 4.66
CA LEU A 32 7.37 -8.27 4.53
C LEU A 32 7.10 -9.22 5.70
N TYR A 33 8.13 -9.89 6.20
CA TYR A 33 8.02 -10.74 7.38
C TYR A 33 7.60 -9.94 8.61
N GLN A 34 8.25 -8.80 8.87
CA GLN A 34 7.90 -7.92 9.98
C GLN A 34 6.51 -7.28 9.78
N PHE A 35 6.17 -6.90 8.55
CA PHE A 35 4.85 -6.38 8.19
C PHE A 35 3.73 -7.37 8.50
N VAL A 36 3.91 -8.65 8.14
CA VAL A 36 2.91 -9.71 8.39
C VAL A 36 2.86 -10.10 9.86
N THR A 37 4.01 -10.35 10.50
CA THR A 37 4.06 -10.87 11.87
C THR A 37 3.79 -9.82 12.94
N GLN A 38 3.94 -8.53 12.61
CA GLN A 38 3.61 -7.40 13.47
C GLN A 38 2.51 -6.52 12.86
N TYR A 39 1.61 -7.10 12.05
CA TYR A 39 0.58 -6.35 11.33
C TYR A 39 -0.30 -5.50 12.27
N ASP A 40 -0.54 -5.95 13.50
CA ASP A 40 -1.26 -5.21 14.54
C ASP A 40 -0.72 -3.79 14.78
N ARG A 41 0.58 -3.56 14.59
CA ARG A 41 1.20 -2.23 14.73
C ARG A 41 0.79 -1.27 13.61
N PHE A 42 0.38 -1.80 12.46
CA PHE A 42 -0.05 -1.02 11.31
C PHE A 42 -1.54 -0.70 11.35
N ILE A 43 -2.32 -1.43 12.16
CA ILE A 43 -3.77 -1.30 12.18
C ILE A 43 -4.18 0.12 12.60
N GLY A 44 -5.08 0.72 11.81
CA GLY A 44 -5.57 2.08 12.03
C GLY A 44 -4.71 3.16 11.38
N ILE A 45 -3.52 2.83 10.85
CA ILE A 45 -2.77 3.76 10.00
C ILE A 45 -3.59 4.02 8.74
N THR A 46 -3.82 5.30 8.47
CA THR A 46 -4.54 5.80 7.31
C THR A 46 -3.74 6.92 6.65
N GLU A 47 -3.68 6.93 5.33
CA GLU A 47 -3.00 7.96 4.53
C GLU A 47 -3.89 8.36 3.36
N THR A 48 -4.20 9.64 3.23
CA THR A 48 -4.97 10.16 2.09
C THR A 48 -4.09 11.04 1.22
N ILE A 49 -3.95 10.66 -0.05
CA ILE A 49 -3.27 11.48 -1.06
C ILE A 49 -4.29 12.07 -2.02
N ARG A 50 -3.98 13.28 -2.51
CA ARG A 50 -4.77 13.97 -3.53
C ARG A 50 -3.95 14.10 -4.81
N ARG A 51 -4.55 13.78 -5.94
CA ARG A 51 -4.02 14.06 -7.28
C ARG A 51 -4.94 15.04 -8.00
N CYS A 52 -4.35 15.89 -8.83
CA CYS A 52 -5.05 16.88 -9.63
C CYS A 52 -4.64 16.68 -11.07
N HIS A 53 -5.64 16.49 -11.94
CA HIS A 53 -5.44 16.34 -13.37
C HIS A 53 -6.15 17.48 -14.07
N ASP A 54 -5.38 18.40 -14.63
CA ASP A 54 -5.90 19.44 -15.50
C ASP A 54 -6.07 18.88 -16.92
N SER A 55 -7.08 19.36 -17.64
CA SER A 55 -7.41 18.90 -19.00
C SER A 55 -7.89 17.44 -19.09
N TRP A 56 -8.70 17.00 -18.12
CA TRP A 56 -9.19 15.62 -18.04
C TRP A 56 -10.12 15.21 -19.22
N SER A 57 -10.78 16.16 -19.87
CA SER A 57 -11.67 15.91 -21.01
C SER A 57 -11.00 16.07 -22.37
N SER A 58 -11.65 15.51 -23.40
CA SER A 58 -11.26 15.65 -24.80
C SER A 58 -11.20 17.11 -25.28
N ASP A 59 -11.83 18.06 -24.58
CA ASP A 59 -11.76 19.50 -24.87
C ASP A 59 -10.85 20.29 -23.90
N GLY A 60 -10.23 19.60 -22.93
CA GLY A 60 -9.21 20.16 -22.02
C GLY A 60 -9.74 21.14 -20.98
N LYS A 61 -11.05 21.23 -20.78
CA LYS A 61 -11.66 22.29 -19.95
C LYS A 61 -11.85 21.94 -18.48
N PHE A 62 -11.76 20.66 -18.12
CA PHE A 62 -12.11 20.23 -16.77
C PHE A 62 -10.89 19.84 -15.95
N THR A 63 -10.91 20.27 -14.69
CA THR A 63 -10.00 19.79 -13.66
C THR A 63 -10.69 18.69 -12.85
N ARG A 64 -10.01 17.55 -12.71
CA ARG A 64 -10.42 16.45 -11.83
C ARG A 64 -9.50 16.34 -10.63
N TRP A 65 -10.08 16.24 -9.45
CA TRP A 65 -9.38 15.87 -8.22
C TRP A 65 -9.68 14.43 -7.87
N GLU A 66 -8.64 13.62 -7.74
CA GLU A 66 -8.73 12.24 -7.26
C GLU A 66 -8.18 12.16 -5.84
N TYR A 67 -8.87 11.44 -4.97
CA TYR A 67 -8.49 11.19 -3.60
C TYR A 67 -8.30 9.69 -3.43
N TYR A 68 -7.12 9.30 -2.95
CA TYR A 68 -6.82 7.92 -2.61
C TYR A 68 -6.60 7.84 -1.11
N THR A 69 -7.49 7.14 -0.42
CA THR A 69 -7.36 6.84 1.00
C THR A 69 -6.88 5.41 1.16
N TYR A 70 -5.70 5.26 1.74
CA TYR A 70 -5.08 3.99 2.06
C TYR A 70 -5.26 3.69 3.54
N SER A 71 -5.70 2.49 3.89
CA SER A 71 -5.85 2.08 5.28
C SER A 71 -5.34 0.66 5.53
N LEU A 72 -4.79 0.43 6.72
CA LEU A 72 -4.37 -0.90 7.18
C LEU A 72 -5.36 -1.36 8.26
N GLY A 73 -6.16 -2.38 7.93
CA GLY A 73 -7.35 -2.79 8.68
C GLY A 73 -7.17 -4.05 9.51
N ARG A 74 -8.20 -4.51 10.22
CA ARG A 74 -8.15 -5.75 11.04
C ARG A 74 -8.50 -7.03 10.28
N ASN A 75 -9.24 -6.90 9.18
CA ASN A 75 -9.91 -8.06 8.57
C ASN A 75 -9.01 -8.80 7.57
N ASP A 76 -8.16 -8.07 6.84
CA ASP A 76 -7.33 -8.62 5.78
C ASP A 76 -5.93 -7.99 5.84
N VAL A 77 -4.89 -8.84 5.82
CA VAL A 77 -3.50 -8.37 5.79
C VAL A 77 -3.20 -7.81 4.41
N GLY A 78 -2.97 -6.50 4.36
CA GLY A 78 -2.71 -5.78 3.12
C GLY A 78 -2.91 -4.28 3.29
N ILE A 79 -3.12 -3.59 2.18
CA ILE A 79 -3.45 -2.16 2.15
C ILE A 79 -4.79 -2.01 1.47
N CYS A 80 -5.80 -1.56 2.21
CA CYS A 80 -7.09 -1.18 1.67
C CYS A 80 -6.95 0.15 0.92
N VAL A 81 -7.52 0.24 -0.27
CA VAL A 81 -7.55 1.44 -1.11
C VAL A 81 -9.00 1.83 -1.37
N GLU A 82 -9.32 3.07 -1.03
CA GLU A 82 -10.58 3.72 -1.36
C GLU A 82 -10.24 4.91 -2.25
N GLU A 83 -10.85 4.96 -3.43
CA GLU A 83 -10.60 6.00 -4.43
C GLU A 83 -11.90 6.74 -4.72
N SER A 84 -11.83 8.06 -4.72
CA SER A 84 -12.94 8.93 -5.11
C SER A 84 -12.45 10.07 -5.98
N TYR A 85 -13.36 10.66 -6.74
CA TYR A 85 -13.05 11.84 -7.55
C TYR A 85 -14.11 12.92 -7.41
N HIS A 86 -13.68 14.15 -7.68
CA HIS A 86 -14.52 15.33 -7.78
C HIS A 86 -14.07 16.17 -8.98
N ASP A 87 -15.02 16.59 -9.81
CA ASP A 87 -14.81 17.47 -10.94
C ASP A 87 -15.24 18.90 -10.58
N ASP A 88 -14.61 19.90 -11.19
CA ASP A 88 -14.95 21.33 -11.03
C ASP A 88 -16.41 21.67 -11.38
N GLU A 89 -17.04 20.90 -12.26
CA GLU A 89 -18.47 20.99 -12.58
C GLU A 89 -19.40 20.32 -11.54
N GLY A 90 -18.85 19.86 -10.41
CA GLY A 90 -19.61 19.30 -9.29
C GLY A 90 -19.97 17.81 -9.43
N LYS A 91 -19.48 17.12 -10.46
CA LYS A 91 -19.60 15.66 -10.55
C LYS A 91 -18.65 14.99 -9.56
N SER A 92 -19.11 13.90 -8.96
CA SER A 92 -18.29 13.09 -8.06
C SER A 92 -18.63 11.61 -8.22
N GLY A 93 -17.69 10.75 -7.85
CA GLY A 93 -17.91 9.32 -7.80
C GLY A 93 -16.88 8.62 -6.93
N GLU A 94 -17.16 7.36 -6.65
CA GLU A 94 -16.31 6.47 -5.87
C GLU A 94 -16.04 5.23 -6.70
N TYR A 95 -14.83 4.69 -6.55
CA TYR A 95 -14.44 3.41 -7.15
C TYR A 95 -14.61 2.28 -6.14
N PRO A 96 -14.76 1.03 -6.59
CA PRO A 96 -14.79 -0.12 -5.70
C PRO A 96 -13.53 -0.15 -4.82
N LYS A 97 -13.73 -0.46 -3.54
CA LYS A 97 -12.65 -0.71 -2.59
C LYS A 97 -11.81 -1.90 -3.04
N VAL A 98 -10.49 -1.73 -3.05
CA VAL A 98 -9.51 -2.76 -3.44
C VAL A 98 -8.56 -3.05 -2.29
N ILE A 99 -8.06 -4.28 -2.19
CA ILE A 99 -7.01 -4.65 -1.25
C ILE A 99 -5.73 -4.96 -2.04
N ILE A 100 -4.64 -4.27 -1.71
CA ILE A 100 -3.30 -4.61 -2.18
C ILE A 100 -2.74 -5.69 -1.25
N TYR A 101 -2.72 -6.94 -1.72
CA TYR A 101 -2.24 -8.11 -0.98
C TYR A 101 -1.07 -8.83 -1.67
N LYS A 102 -0.65 -8.35 -2.85
CA LYS A 102 0.53 -8.87 -3.55
C LYS A 102 1.79 -8.33 -2.90
N ALA A 103 2.70 -9.23 -2.54
CA ALA A 103 3.93 -8.88 -1.82
C ALA A 103 4.73 -7.76 -2.50
N ARG A 104 4.81 -7.79 -3.84
CA ARG A 104 5.53 -6.77 -4.62
C ARG A 104 4.83 -5.41 -4.59
N ASP A 105 3.51 -5.39 -4.67
CA ASP A 105 2.72 -4.16 -4.68
C ASP A 105 2.72 -3.51 -3.30
N VAL A 106 2.67 -4.30 -2.22
CA VAL A 106 2.87 -3.83 -0.84
C VAL A 106 4.24 -3.15 -0.71
N ILE A 107 5.32 -3.79 -1.16
CA ILE A 107 6.67 -3.19 -1.12
C ILE A 107 6.72 -1.87 -1.89
N ASN A 108 6.19 -1.86 -3.12
CA ASN A 108 6.24 -0.67 -3.97
C ASN A 108 5.46 0.49 -3.33
N TRP A 109 4.27 0.20 -2.80
CA TRP A 109 3.47 1.20 -2.10
C TRP A 109 4.21 1.78 -0.89
N PHE A 110 4.82 0.94 -0.04
CA PHE A 110 5.58 1.45 1.10
C PHE A 110 6.81 2.25 0.67
N ARG A 111 7.46 1.95 -0.46
CA ARG A 111 8.57 2.77 -0.95
C ARG A 111 8.13 4.21 -1.26
N ASP A 112 6.93 4.36 -1.81
CA ASP A 112 6.39 5.67 -2.18
C ASP A 112 5.92 6.45 -0.95
N TYR A 113 5.35 5.77 0.06
CA TYR A 113 4.65 6.44 1.17
C TYR A 113 5.28 6.28 2.56
N LYS A 114 6.32 5.46 2.75
CA LYS A 114 6.94 5.22 4.08
C LYS A 114 7.46 6.47 4.79
N ARG A 115 7.63 7.58 4.07
CA ARG A 115 8.11 8.87 4.62
C ARG A 115 6.99 9.74 5.18
N GLN A 116 5.73 9.34 5.00
CA GLN A 116 4.59 10.05 5.58
C GLN A 116 4.60 9.91 7.11
N LYS A 117 4.06 10.92 7.80
CA LYS A 117 4.02 10.97 9.27
C LYS A 117 3.13 9.88 9.87
N SER A 118 2.13 9.43 9.10
CA SER A 118 1.23 8.32 9.46
C SER A 118 1.97 7.01 9.76
N PHE A 119 3.21 6.84 9.27
CA PHE A 119 4.06 5.66 9.51
C PHE A 119 5.11 5.84 10.62
N ASP A 120 5.09 6.95 11.38
CA ASP A 120 6.13 7.21 12.38
C ASP A 120 6.22 6.11 13.46
N SER A 121 5.09 5.49 13.83
CA SER A 121 5.01 4.39 14.82
C SER A 121 5.57 3.05 14.36
N VAL A 122 5.77 2.89 13.05
CA VAL A 122 6.25 1.66 12.38
C VAL A 122 7.48 1.93 11.50
N ARG A 123 8.12 3.09 11.70
CA ARG A 123 9.23 3.53 10.86
C ARG A 123 10.46 2.62 10.96
N ASP A 124 10.65 1.95 12.09
CA ASP A 124 11.64 0.89 12.26
C ASP A 124 11.47 -0.24 11.24
N ILE A 125 10.23 -0.64 10.95
CA ILE A 125 9.91 -1.66 9.94
C ILE A 125 10.02 -1.06 8.54
N CYS A 126 9.42 0.10 8.29
CA CYS A 126 9.42 0.70 6.95
C CYS A 126 10.81 1.06 6.41
N ASN A 127 11.79 1.33 7.28
CA ASN A 127 13.17 1.64 6.90
C ASN A 127 13.96 0.43 6.38
N LEU A 128 13.39 -0.78 6.43
CA LEU A 128 14.03 -1.99 5.86
C LEU A 128 14.02 -2.00 4.32
N ILE A 129 13.10 -1.28 3.68
CA ILE A 129 12.97 -1.16 2.21
C ILE A 129 13.18 0.27 1.74
#